data_AF-A0A2J2HGM6-F1
#
_entry.id   AF-A0A2J2HGM6-F1
#
_cell.length_a   1.000
_cell.length_b   1.000
_cell.length_c   1.000
_cell.angle_alpha   90.00
_cell.angle_beta   90.00
_cell.angle_gamma   90.00
#
_symmetry.space_group_name_H-M   'P 1'
#
loop_
_entity.id
_entity.type
_entity.pdbx_description
1 polymer ?
#
loop_
_entity_poly.entity_id
_entity_poly.type
_entity_poly.pdbx_seq_one_letter_code
_entity_poly.pdbx_strand_id
1 'polypeptide(L)' 'MKVSFTCSVCGRRVSFWEVAYIGNSLVICKNCYPEYYVKHCPLVRRRTSGESPPSCNYCLYRSKCDEYVKGLQPKSR' A
#
# COMPACT_ATOMS: atom_id res chain seq x y z
N MET A 1 -25.63 -2.94 17.93
CA MET A 1 -25.39 -2.55 16.52
C MET A 1 -24.02 -3.04 16.10
N LYS A 2 -23.88 -3.80 15.00
CA LYS A 2 -22.56 -4.16 14.45
C LYS A 2 -22.07 -2.99 13.60
N VAL A 3 -21.01 -2.31 14.03
CA VAL A 3 -20.37 -1.24 13.24
C VAL A 3 -19.63 -1.91 12.08
N SER A 4 -19.91 -1.45 10.86
CA SER A 4 -19.26 -1.92 9.64
C SER A 4 -18.72 -0.73 8.86
N PHE A 5 -17.59 -0.92 8.18
CA PHE A 5 -16.92 0.11 7.39
C PHE A 5 -16.86 -0.32 5.93
N THR A 6 -16.92 0.64 5.02
CA THR A 6 -16.75 0.36 3.58
C THR A 6 -15.31 0.62 3.18
N CYS A 7 -14.63 -0.40 2.64
CA CYS A 7 -13.28 -0.24 2.12
C CYS A 7 -13.28 0.66 0.87
N SER A 8 -12.52 1.75 0.88
CA SER A 8 -12.41 2.71 -0.23
C SER A 8 -11.70 2.15 -1.46
N VAL A 9 -10.99 1.02 -1.33
CA VAL A 9 -10.28 0.39 -2.47
C VAL A 9 -11.15 -0.65 -3.16
N CYS A 10 -11.78 -1.55 -2.41
CA CYS A 10 -12.54 -2.68 -2.98
C CYS A 10 -14.05 -2.59 -2.80
N GLY A 11 -14.57 -1.55 -2.12
CA GLY A 11 -16.00 -1.31 -1.89
C GLY A 11 -16.68 -2.28 -0.92
N ARG A 12 -15.97 -3.29 -0.39
CA ARG A 12 -16.55 -4.27 0.52
C ARG A 12 -16.85 -3.66 1.89
N ARG A 13 -17.97 -4.07 2.48
CA ARG A 13 -18.25 -3.84 3.90
C ARG A 13 -17.44 -4.81 4.73
N VAL A 14 -16.63 -4.28 5.64
CA VAL A 14 -15.73 -5.03 6.51
C VAL A 14 -16.01 -4.71 7.97
N SER A 15 -15.70 -5.66 8.84
CA SER A 15 -15.75 -5.44 10.28
C SER A 15 -14.59 -4.55 10.74
N PHE A 16 -14.70 -3.94 11.93
CA PHE A 16 -13.61 -3.14 12.50
C PHE A 16 -12.26 -3.88 12.52
N TRP A 17 -12.28 -5.18 12.86
CA TRP A 17 -11.09 -6.03 12.93
C TRP A 17 -10.40 -6.27 11.59
N GLU A 18 -11.10 -6.06 10.49
CA GLU A 18 -10.57 -6.20 9.13
C GLU A 18 -10.05 -4.88 8.57
N VAL A 19 -10.24 -3.77 9.29
CA VAL A 19 -9.67 -2.47 8.92
C VAL A 19 -8.19 -2.44 9.26
N ALA A 20 -7.37 -1.99 8.30
CA ALA A 20 -5.94 -1.80 8.47
C ALA A 20 -5.52 -0.33 8.49
N TYR A 21 -6.33 0.55 7.90
CA TYR A 21 -6.06 1.98 7.87
C TYR A 21 -7.36 2.77 7.87
N ILE A 22 -7.39 3.80 8.72
CA ILE A 22 -8.42 4.84 8.75
C ILE A 22 -7.68 6.16 8.77
N GLY A 23 -7.93 7.01 7.79
CA GLY A 23 -7.32 8.32 7.71
C GLY A 23 -8.10 9.22 6.75
N ASN A 24 -8.32 10.46 7.16
CA ASN A 24 -9.21 11.40 6.47
C ASN A 24 -10.60 10.79 6.24
N SER A 25 -10.97 10.57 4.97
CA SER A 25 -12.23 9.94 4.55
C SER A 25 -12.02 8.56 3.92
N LEU A 26 -10.85 7.96 4.15
CA LEU A 26 -10.49 6.64 3.61
C LEU A 26 -10.53 5.59 4.70
N VAL A 27 -11.17 4.47 4.39
CA VAL A 27 -11.09 3.24 5.19
C VAL A 27 -10.57 2.14 4.29
N ILE A 28 -9.52 1.44 4.73
CA ILE A 28 -8.88 0.42 3.90
C ILE A 28 -8.76 -0.88 4.70
N CYS A 29 -9.24 -1.97 4.12
CA CYS A 29 -9.18 -3.28 4.74
C CYS A 29 -7.76 -3.89 4.63
N LYS A 30 -7.48 -4.86 5.49
CA LYS A 30 -6.20 -5.60 5.56
C LYS A 30 -5.73 -6.16 4.22
N ASN A 31 -6.66 -6.59 3.37
CA ASN A 31 -6.32 -7.18 2.07
C ASN A 31 -5.85 -6.11 1.06
N CYS A 32 -6.45 -4.92 1.10
CA CYS A 32 -6.13 -3.83 0.17
C CYS A 32 -4.98 -2.94 0.66
N TYR A 33 -4.74 -2.91 1.97
CA TYR A 33 -3.76 -2.01 2.56
C TYR A 33 -2.33 -2.18 2.04
N PRO A 34 -1.79 -3.39 1.81
CA PRO A 34 -0.43 -3.53 1.31
C PRO A 34 -0.22 -2.87 -0.07
N GLU A 35 -1.19 -2.99 -0.98
CA GLU A 35 -1.14 -2.35 -2.30
C GLU A 35 -1.30 -0.83 -2.20
N TYR A 36 -2.24 -0.37 -1.37
CA TYR A 36 -2.43 1.04 -1.10
C TYR A 36 -1.17 1.68 -0.51
N TYR A 37 -0.56 1.03 0.48
CA TYR A 37 0.66 1.47 1.15
C TYR A 37 1.81 1.65 0.17
N VAL A 38 2.05 0.66 -0.69
CA VAL A 38 3.16 0.72 -1.66
C VAL A 38 2.96 1.88 -2.64
N LYS A 39 1.74 2.09 -3.15
CA LYS A 39 1.45 3.20 -4.08
C LYS A 39 1.65 4.59 -3.46
N HIS A 40 1.41 4.72 -2.15
CA HIS A 40 1.50 6.00 -1.43
C HIS A 40 2.75 6.13 -0.56
N CYS A 41 3.66 5.16 -0.62
CA CYS A 41 4.88 5.18 0.19
C CYS A 41 5.80 6.30 -0.32
N PRO A 42 6.22 7.26 0.53
CA PRO A 42 7.00 8.43 0.10
C PRO A 42 8.39 8.05 -0.41
N LEU A 43 8.90 6.88 0.00
CA LEU A 43 10.22 6.38 -0.40
C LEU A 43 10.20 5.70 -1.77
N VAL A 44 9.03 5.34 -2.31
CA VAL A 44 8.93 4.66 -3.59
C VAL A 44 9.48 5.51 -4.73
N ARG A 45 9.24 6.83 -4.71
CA ARG A 45 9.81 7.74 -5.71
C ARG A 45 11.34 7.71 -5.73
N ARG A 46 11.98 7.66 -4.55
CA ARG A 46 13.44 7.55 -4.43
C ARG A 46 13.95 6.22 -4.99
N ARG A 47 13.23 5.13 -4.72
CA ARG A 47 13.56 3.79 -5.26
C ARG A 47 13.43 3.73 -6.79
N THR A 48 12.43 4.39 -7.35
CA THR A 48 12.28 4.49 -8.81
C THR A 48 13.42 5.27 -9.46
N SER A 49 13.99 6.26 -8.76
CA SER A 49 15.19 6.99 -9.19
C SER A 49 16.50 6.20 -9.03
N GLY A 50 16.46 4.96 -8.53
CA GLY A 50 17.64 4.12 -8.33
C GLY A 50 18.25 4.20 -6.93
N GLU A 51 17.70 4.99 -6.00
CA GLU A 51 18.17 5.02 -4.62
C GLU A 51 17.69 3.78 -3.84
N SER A 52 18.43 3.40 -2.79
CA SER A 52 18.03 2.31 -1.88
C SER A 52 17.95 2.81 -0.43
N PRO A 53 16.81 3.39 -0.01
CA PRO A 53 16.65 3.91 1.33
C PRO A 53 16.73 2.80 2.39
N PRO A 54 17.52 2.95 3.48
CA PRO A 54 17.66 1.93 4.52
C PRO A 54 16.32 1.50 5.13
N SER A 55 15.36 2.42 5.27
CA SER A 55 14.02 2.15 5.81
C SER A 55 13.24 1.11 4.99
N CYS A 56 13.51 1.00 3.68
CA CYS A 56 12.85 0.01 2.83
C CYS A 56 13.33 -1.42 3.09
N ASN A 57 14.54 -1.60 3.64
CA ASN A 57 15.07 -2.92 3.99
C ASN A 57 14.26 -3.59 5.10
N TYR A 58 13.69 -2.79 6.01
CA TYR A 58 12.89 -3.24 7.15
C TYR A 58 11.38 -3.04 6.93
N CYS A 59 10.97 -2.70 5.71
CA CYS A 59 9.56 -2.49 5.40
C CYS A 59 8.80 -3.83 5.41
N LEU A 60 7.70 -3.89 6.16
CA LEU A 60 6.81 -5.06 6.21
C LEU A 60 6.33 -5.50 4.80
N TYR A 61 6.19 -4.55 3.87
CA TYR A 61 5.71 -4.79 2.51
C TYR A 61 6.84 -4.67 1.47
N ARG A 62 8.10 -4.93 1.85
CA ARG A 62 9.25 -4.82 0.95
C ARG A 62 9.07 -5.57 -0.36
N SER A 63 8.64 -6.84 -0.32
CA SER A 63 8.44 -7.65 -1.54
C SER A 63 7.46 -6.99 -2.52
N LYS A 64 6.31 -6.51 -2.03
CA LYS A 64 5.31 -5.81 -2.86
C LYS A 64 5.84 -4.47 -3.39
N CYS A 65 6.66 -3.77 -2.60
CA CYS A 65 7.33 -2.56 -3.02
C CYS A 65 8.33 -2.84 -4.16
N ASP A 66 9.10 -3.93 -4.05
CA ASP A 66 10.06 -4.35 -5.08
C ASP A 66 9.36 -4.71 -6.40
N GLU A 67 8.25 -5.46 -6.32
CA GLU A 67 7.41 -5.78 -7.48
C GLU A 67 6.84 -4.53 -8.14
N TYR A 68 6.31 -3.59 -7.35
CA TYR A 68 5.76 -2.34 -7.84
C TYR A 68 6.82 -1.49 -8.54
N VAL A 69 8.00 -1.32 -7.94
CA VAL A 69 9.10 -0.54 -8.54
C VAL A 69 9.59 -1.18 -9.84
N LYS A 70 9.74 -2.52 -9.88
CA LYS A 70 10.08 -3.25 -11.12
C LYS A 70 9.04 -3.04 -12.22
N GLY A 71 7.75 -3.01 -11.87
CA GLY A 71 6.66 -2.76 -12.81
C GLY A 71 6.63 -1.33 -13.36
N LEU A 72 7.22 -0.36 -12.66
CA LEU A 72 7.30 1.04 -13.09
C LEU A 72 8.51 1.38 -13.97
N GLN A 73 9.54 0.52 -14.00
CA GLN A 73 10.70 0.76 -14.85
C GLN A 73 10.26 0.74 -16.32
N PRO A 74 10.61 1.76 -17.14
CA PRO A 74 10.29 1.74 -18.55
C PRO A 74 10.99 0.53 -19.17
N LYS A 75 10.21 -0.36 -19.81
CA LYS A 75 10.76 -1.41 -20.66
C LYS A 75 11.57 -0.72 -21.75
N SER A 76 12.90 -0.69 -21.61
CA SER A 76 13.80 -0.21 -22.65
C SER A 76 13.54 -1.03 -23.91
N ARG A 77 12.95 -0.38 -24.92
CA ARG A 77 12.80 -0.91 -26.26
C ARG A 77 14.07 -0.61 -27.05
#